data_AF-A0A344L2W1-F1
#
_entry.id   AF-A0A344L2W1-F1
#
_cell.length_a   1.000
_cell.length_b   1.000
_cell.length_c   1.000
_cell.angle_alpha   90.00
_cell.angle_beta   90.00
_cell.angle_gamma   90.00
#
_symmetry.space_group_name_H-M   'P 1'
#
loop_
_entity.id
_entity.type
_entity.pdbx_description
1 polymer ?
#
loop_
_entity_poly.entity_id
_entity_poly.type
_entity_poly.pdbx_seq_one_letter_code
_entity_poly.pdbx_strand_id
1 'polypeptide(L)'
;MSRPYQHPETGAATPAAARRTPVQLVSLVYGVVFLLVGVLGFVPGVTTDFELLTFAGHESSALLLGVFAVSVLHNLVHLLFGAAGLVLARTPTGARAFLIGGGVVYLVLWLYGLLIDHGSSANFVPVNTADNWLHLGLAVTMIGFGLAFGRGLRSA
;
A
#
# COMPACT_ATOMS: atom_id res chain seq x y z
N MET A 1 -1.83 -51.71 -47.83
CA MET A 1 -1.83 -50.25 -47.63
C MET A 1 -2.29 -49.98 -46.21
N SER A 2 -1.35 -49.80 -45.28
CA SER A 2 -1.63 -49.64 -43.84
C SER A 2 -1.26 -48.21 -43.46
N ARG A 3 -2.22 -47.39 -43.01
CA ARG A 3 -1.92 -46.05 -42.49
C ARG A 3 -1.15 -46.18 -41.17
N PRO A 4 -0.02 -45.51 -40.99
CA PRO A 4 0.67 -45.51 -39.70
C PRO A 4 -0.17 -44.75 -38.65
N TYR A 5 -0.22 -45.30 -37.45
CA TYR A 5 -0.85 -44.71 -36.28
C TYR A 5 0.01 -43.54 -35.79
N GLN A 6 -0.56 -42.33 -35.74
CA GLN A 6 0.11 -41.15 -35.18
C GLN A 6 -0.13 -41.10 -33.67
N HIS A 7 0.93 -41.16 -32.88
CA HIS A 7 0.87 -40.89 -31.44
C HIS A 7 0.52 -39.41 -31.23
N PRO A 8 -0.52 -39.09 -30.43
CA PRO A 8 -0.75 -37.72 -30.03
C PRO A 8 0.36 -37.33 -29.05
N GLU A 9 1.26 -36.45 -29.48
CA GLU A 9 2.19 -35.80 -28.58
C GLU A 9 1.37 -34.86 -27.68
N THR A 10 0.98 -35.36 -26.51
CA THR A 10 0.44 -34.52 -25.45
C THR A 10 1.60 -33.72 -24.88
N GLY A 11 2.00 -32.67 -25.61
CA GLY A 11 2.81 -31.59 -25.07
C GLY A 11 2.02 -30.98 -23.92
N ALA A 12 2.32 -31.40 -22.70
CA ALA A 12 1.80 -30.76 -21.51
C ALA A 12 2.24 -29.30 -21.56
N ALA A 13 1.32 -28.41 -21.93
CA ALA A 13 1.57 -26.98 -21.89
C ALA A 13 1.94 -26.63 -20.45
N THR A 14 3.21 -26.31 -20.21
CA THR A 14 3.64 -25.73 -18.95
C THR A 14 2.69 -24.57 -18.65
N PRO A 15 1.96 -24.56 -17.52
CA PRO A 15 1.03 -23.48 -17.24
C PRO A 15 1.83 -22.19 -17.24
N ALA A 16 1.64 -21.38 -18.29
CA ALA A 16 2.24 -20.06 -18.38
C ALA A 16 1.80 -19.32 -17.11
N ALA A 17 2.75 -19.02 -16.21
CA ALA A 17 2.45 -18.29 -15.00
C ALA A 17 1.64 -17.05 -15.40
N ALA A 18 0.37 -17.00 -15.00
CA ALA A 18 -0.55 -15.98 -15.48
C ALA A 18 0.07 -14.61 -15.21
N ARG A 19 0.35 -13.86 -16.29
CA ARG A 19 1.02 -12.57 -16.18
C ARG A 19 0.12 -11.63 -15.38
N ARG A 20 0.64 -11.09 -14.27
CA ARG A 20 -0.10 -10.13 -13.44
C ARG A 20 -0.55 -8.95 -14.29
N THR A 21 -1.80 -8.51 -14.09
CA THR A 21 -2.31 -7.31 -14.75
C THR A 21 -1.62 -6.04 -14.20
N PRO A 22 -1.60 -4.92 -14.95
CA PRO A 22 -1.02 -3.67 -14.47
C PRO A 22 -1.58 -3.21 -13.11
N VAL A 23 -2.90 -3.36 -12.89
CA VAL A 23 -3.54 -2.98 -11.62
C VAL A 23 -3.04 -3.83 -10.45
N GLN A 24 -2.80 -5.13 -10.66
CA GLN A 24 -2.22 -6.02 -9.64
C GLN A 24 -0.78 -5.65 -9.35
N LEU A 25 0.01 -5.32 -10.37
CA LEU A 25 1.40 -4.91 -10.18
C LEU A 25 1.49 -3.61 -9.38
N VAL A 26 0.68 -2.61 -9.71
CA VAL A 26 0.64 -1.35 -8.96
C VAL A 26 0.19 -1.58 -7.52
N SER A 27 -0.89 -2.33 -7.30
CA SER A 27 -1.33 -2.70 -5.94
C SER A 27 -0.24 -3.42 -5.15
N LEU A 28 0.51 -4.32 -5.80
CA LEU A 28 1.64 -5.02 -5.19
C LEU A 28 2.75 -4.04 -4.77
N VAL A 29 3.10 -3.08 -5.64
CA VAL A 29 4.11 -2.06 -5.34
C VAL A 29 3.72 -1.24 -4.11
N TYR A 30 2.49 -0.71 -4.05
CA TYR A 30 2.01 0.00 -2.86
C TYR A 30 2.06 -0.88 -1.61
N GLY A 31 1.61 -2.14 -1.71
CA GLY A 31 1.64 -3.08 -0.60
C GLY A 31 3.06 -3.30 -0.05
N VAL A 32 4.02 -3.53 -0.94
CA VAL A 32 5.44 -3.68 -0.56
C VAL A 32 5.99 -2.41 0.06
N VAL A 33 5.72 -1.24 -0.53
CA VAL A 33 6.19 0.05 0.01
C VAL A 33 5.64 0.30 1.41
N PHE A 34 4.35 0.05 1.65
CA PHE A 34 3.77 0.18 2.99
C PHE A 34 4.37 -0.79 4.01
N LEU A 35 4.66 -2.04 3.60
CA LEU A 35 5.38 -2.97 4.47
C LEU A 35 6.78 -2.46 4.80
N LEU A 36 7.53 -1.99 3.80
CA LEU A 36 8.87 -1.45 4.01
C LEU A 36 8.85 -0.26 4.96
N VAL A 37 7.98 0.72 4.71
CA VAL A 37 7.82 1.90 5.59
C VAL A 37 7.43 1.49 7.00
N GLY A 38 6.44 0.59 7.15
CA GLY A 38 6.00 0.10 8.46
C GLY A 38 7.10 -0.66 9.22
N VAL A 39 7.96 -1.41 8.54
CA VAL A 39 9.12 -2.07 9.15
C VAL A 39 10.19 -1.05 9.51
N LEU A 40 10.54 -0.14 8.60
CA LEU A 40 11.60 0.85 8.81
C LEU A 40 11.26 1.84 9.94
N GLY A 41 9.98 2.09 10.21
CA GLY A 41 9.51 2.83 11.37
C GLY A 41 9.92 2.20 12.72
N PHE A 42 10.32 0.93 12.73
CA PHE A 42 10.85 0.22 13.91
C PHE A 42 12.37 0.05 13.89
N VAL A 43 13.09 0.68 12.96
CA VAL A 43 14.54 0.54 12.79
C VAL A 43 15.26 1.80 13.30
N PRO A 44 16.02 1.72 14.42
CA PRO A 44 16.83 2.83 14.91
C PRO A 44 17.83 3.32 13.85
N GLY A 45 18.01 4.63 13.74
CA GLY A 45 18.91 5.26 12.77
C GLY A 45 18.25 5.57 11.42
N VAL A 46 17.32 4.72 10.96
CA VAL A 46 16.40 5.08 9.86
C VAL A 46 15.24 5.92 10.40
N THR A 47 14.72 5.53 11.56
CA THR A 47 13.84 6.37 12.38
C THR A 47 14.72 7.10 13.42
N THR A 48 14.74 8.42 13.35
CA THR A 48 15.46 9.28 14.29
C THR A 48 14.64 9.47 15.56
N ASP A 49 15.32 9.83 16.65
CA ASP A 49 14.70 10.06 17.96
C ASP A 49 13.86 8.84 18.39
N PHE A 50 14.38 7.64 18.10
CA PHE A 50 13.68 6.37 18.22
C PHE A 50 13.25 6.08 19.67
N GLU A 51 14.02 6.56 20.64
CA GLU A 51 13.71 6.52 22.07
C GLU A 51 12.44 7.30 22.44
N LEU A 52 12.00 8.23 21.59
CA LEU A 52 10.76 8.99 21.73
C LEU A 52 9.58 8.33 21.00
N LEU A 53 9.77 7.13 20.43
CA LEU A 53 8.70 6.38 19.79
C LEU A 53 7.70 5.88 20.84
N THR A 54 6.52 6.52 20.89
CA THR A 54 5.44 6.10 21.78
C THR A 54 4.40 5.26 21.03
N PHE A 55 3.45 4.68 21.76
CA PHE A 55 2.47 3.79 21.15
C PHE A 55 1.56 4.52 20.15
N ALA A 56 1.07 5.70 20.52
CA ALA A 56 0.16 6.54 19.74
C ALA A 56 0.20 7.97 20.30
N GLY A 57 -0.33 8.95 19.57
CA GLY A 57 -0.37 10.35 20.01
C GLY A 57 0.76 11.21 19.47
N HIS A 58 0.54 12.53 19.49
CA HIS A 58 1.53 13.54 19.11
C HIS A 58 2.79 13.52 19.98
N GLU A 59 2.72 12.90 21.16
CA GLU A 59 3.87 12.74 22.06
C GLU A 59 4.94 11.84 21.42
N SER A 60 4.58 11.01 20.44
CA SER A 60 5.58 10.32 19.62
C SER A 60 6.32 11.31 18.74
N SER A 61 7.53 11.67 19.15
CA SER A 61 8.40 12.62 18.43
C SER A 61 9.39 11.94 17.48
N ALA A 62 9.31 10.61 17.35
CA ALA A 62 10.16 9.83 16.44
C ALA A 62 9.85 10.14 14.97
N LEU A 63 10.89 10.29 14.15
CA LEU A 63 10.75 10.67 12.74
C LEU A 63 11.39 9.64 11.81
N LEU A 64 10.59 9.04 10.93
CA LEU A 64 11.10 8.21 9.85
C LEU A 64 11.84 9.09 8.83
N LEU A 65 13.10 8.74 8.56
CA LEU A 65 14.04 9.51 7.72
C LEU A 65 14.27 10.95 8.19
N GLY A 66 13.96 11.26 9.46
CA GLY A 66 14.01 12.62 10.00
C GLY A 66 12.93 13.56 9.47
N VAL A 67 11.88 13.04 8.81
CA VAL A 67 10.86 13.86 8.12
C VAL A 67 9.43 13.48 8.51
N PHE A 68 9.09 12.19 8.53
CA PHE A 68 7.72 11.72 8.70
C PHE A 68 7.48 11.29 10.13
N ALA A 69 6.45 11.83 10.80
CA ALA A 69 6.21 11.51 12.19
C ALA A 69 5.57 10.12 12.32
N VAL A 70 6.14 9.30 13.21
CA VAL A 70 5.75 7.91 13.38
C VAL A 70 5.49 7.57 14.84
N SER A 71 4.66 6.54 15.04
CA SER A 71 4.40 5.88 16.33
C SER A 71 4.27 4.39 16.08
N VAL A 72 4.21 3.59 17.16
CA VAL A 72 3.93 2.15 17.03
C VAL A 72 2.63 1.92 16.27
N LEU A 73 1.55 2.65 16.61
CA LEU A 73 0.25 2.56 15.94
C LEU A 73 0.37 2.91 14.45
N HIS A 74 1.06 4.00 14.11
CA HIS A 74 1.22 4.44 12.72
C HIS A 74 1.93 3.35 11.89
N ASN A 75 3.02 2.81 12.41
CA ASN A 75 3.78 1.74 11.75
C ASN A 75 2.94 0.47 11.60
N LEU A 76 2.19 0.07 12.63
CA LEU A 76 1.28 -1.08 12.57
C LEU A 76 0.18 -0.89 11.52
N VAL A 77 -0.39 0.31 11.41
CA VAL A 77 -1.37 0.62 10.36
C VAL A 77 -0.74 0.48 8.97
N HIS A 78 0.48 0.97 8.76
CA HIS A 78 1.21 0.75 7.50
C HIS A 78 1.47 -0.73 7.22
N LEU A 79 1.87 -1.52 8.22
CA LEU A 79 2.05 -2.96 8.05
C LEU A 79 0.74 -3.67 7.65
N LEU A 80 -0.37 -3.32 8.29
CA LEU A 80 -1.70 -3.84 7.94
C LEU A 80 -2.11 -3.44 6.53
N PHE A 81 -1.88 -2.18 6.14
CA PHE A 81 -2.13 -1.69 4.78
C PHE A 81 -1.29 -2.43 3.75
N GLY A 82 -0.02 -2.65 4.06
CA GLY A 82 0.91 -3.37 3.22
C GLY A 82 0.49 -4.82 3.01
N ALA A 83 0.14 -5.51 4.10
CA ALA A 83 -0.40 -6.87 4.05
C ALA A 83 -1.70 -6.94 3.24
N ALA A 84 -2.64 -6.01 3.44
CA ALA A 84 -3.86 -5.91 2.66
C ALA A 84 -3.56 -5.70 1.17
N GLY A 85 -2.60 -4.84 0.83
CA GLY A 85 -2.15 -4.61 -0.54
C GLY A 85 -1.60 -5.87 -1.20
N LEU A 86 -0.78 -6.66 -0.50
CA LEU A 86 -0.28 -7.94 -1.00
C LEU A 86 -1.40 -8.97 -1.22
N VAL A 87 -2.32 -9.08 -0.26
CA VAL A 87 -3.44 -10.03 -0.31
C VAL A 87 -4.39 -9.69 -1.45
N LEU A 88 -4.77 -8.42 -1.58
CA LEU A 88 -5.73 -7.96 -2.56
C LEU A 88 -5.12 -7.91 -3.98
N ALA A 89 -3.80 -7.72 -4.11
CA ALA A 89 -3.10 -7.81 -5.39
C ALA A 89 -3.20 -9.20 -6.07
N ARG A 90 -3.66 -10.24 -5.37
CA ARG A 90 -3.83 -11.59 -5.92
C ARG A 90 -4.89 -11.67 -7.03
N THR A 91 -5.83 -10.73 -7.09
CA THR A 91 -6.83 -10.65 -8.18
C THR A 91 -6.93 -9.23 -8.74
N PRO A 92 -7.30 -9.03 -10.02
CA PRO A 92 -7.48 -7.68 -10.58
C PRO A 92 -8.55 -6.86 -9.85
N THR A 93 -9.67 -7.50 -9.48
CA THR A 93 -10.76 -6.85 -8.74
C THR A 93 -10.31 -6.44 -7.34
N GLY A 94 -9.62 -7.32 -6.61
CA GLY A 94 -9.07 -7.00 -5.29
C GLY A 94 -8.05 -5.87 -5.35
N ALA A 95 -7.13 -5.91 -6.32
CA ALA A 95 -6.12 -4.88 -6.52
C ALA A 95 -6.76 -3.51 -6.76
N ARG A 96 -7.81 -3.46 -7.58
CA ARG A 96 -8.58 -2.23 -7.82
C ARG A 96 -9.27 -1.74 -6.56
N ALA A 97 -9.90 -2.64 -5.80
CA ALA A 97 -10.57 -2.30 -4.55
C ALA A 97 -9.59 -1.74 -3.52
N PHE A 98 -8.38 -2.33 -3.41
CA PHE A 98 -7.31 -1.82 -2.56
C PHE A 98 -6.87 -0.41 -2.96
N LEU A 99 -6.63 -0.18 -4.24
CA LEU A 99 -6.18 1.13 -4.72
C LEU A 99 -7.25 2.22 -4.49
N ILE A 100 -8.51 1.94 -4.79
CA ILE A 100 -9.58 2.94 -4.59
C ILE A 100 -9.89 3.12 -3.11
N GLY A 101 -10.15 2.02 -2.38
CA GLY A 101 -10.50 2.08 -0.96
C GLY A 101 -9.35 2.63 -0.13
N GLY A 102 -8.12 2.18 -0.41
CA GLY A 102 -6.92 2.69 0.23
C GLY A 102 -6.67 4.16 -0.05
N GLY A 103 -6.83 4.59 -1.29
CA GLY A 103 -6.72 6.00 -1.64
C GLY A 103 -7.78 6.88 -0.96
N VAL A 104 -9.01 6.37 -0.76
CA VAL A 104 -10.04 7.06 0.03
C VAL A 104 -9.63 7.19 1.49
N VAL A 105 -9.07 6.12 2.10
CA VAL A 105 -8.55 6.21 3.48
C VAL A 105 -7.46 7.27 3.58
N TYR A 106 -6.52 7.32 2.64
CA TYR A 106 -5.48 8.36 2.63
C TYR A 106 -6.03 9.77 2.40
N LEU A 107 -7.10 9.91 1.62
CA LEU A 107 -7.78 11.19 1.47
C LEU A 107 -8.41 11.64 2.80
N VAL A 108 -9.03 10.71 3.53
CA VAL A 108 -9.58 10.99 4.87
C VAL A 108 -8.46 11.34 5.85
N LEU A 109 -7.34 10.63 5.84
CA LEU A 109 -6.17 10.95 6.69
C LEU A 109 -5.58 12.33 6.37
N TRP A 110 -5.51 12.71 5.09
CA TRP A 110 -5.09 14.04 4.68
C TRP A 110 -6.05 15.12 5.22
N LEU A 111 -7.36 14.95 5.04
CA LEU A 111 -8.36 15.88 5.56
C LEU A 111 -8.30 15.96 7.10
N TYR A 112 -8.18 14.82 7.76
CA TYR A 112 -8.01 14.74 9.21
C TYR A 112 -6.80 15.59 9.64
N GLY A 113 -5.63 15.38 9.03
CA GLY A 113 -4.42 16.13 9.37
C GLY A 113 -4.46 17.62 9.01
N LEU A 114 -5.38 18.09 8.16
CA LEU A 114 -5.64 19.52 7.94
C LEU A 114 -6.55 20.13 9.01
N LEU A 115 -7.41 19.32 9.63
CA LEU A 115 -8.47 19.78 10.52
C LEU A 115 -8.08 19.71 12.01
N ILE A 116 -7.16 18.82 12.38
CA ILE A 116 -6.70 18.68 13.75
C ILE A 116 -5.51 19.60 14.08
N ASP A 117 -5.41 19.98 15.36
CA ASP A 117 -4.20 20.59 15.89
C ASP A 117 -3.16 19.49 16.17
N HIS A 118 -1.99 19.60 15.54
CA HIS A 118 -0.91 18.61 15.61
C HIS A 118 -0.28 18.51 17.00
N GLY A 119 -0.39 19.56 17.83
CA GLY A 119 0.11 19.57 19.21
C GLY A 119 -0.92 19.10 20.25
N SER A 120 -2.08 18.61 19.81
CA SER A 120 -3.16 18.20 20.70
C SER A 120 -3.36 16.68 20.71
N SER A 121 -4.04 16.17 21.74
CA SER A 121 -4.41 14.75 21.84
C SER A 121 -5.30 14.27 20.68
N ALA A 122 -5.88 15.18 19.90
CA ALA A 122 -6.59 14.83 18.69
C ALA A 122 -5.66 14.15 17.66
N ASN A 123 -4.35 14.41 17.68
CA ASN A 123 -3.35 13.82 16.80
C ASN A 123 -2.88 12.43 17.28
N PHE A 124 -3.82 11.48 17.43
CA PHE A 124 -3.53 10.14 17.98
C PHE A 124 -2.74 9.23 17.03
N VAL A 125 -2.75 9.52 15.72
CA VAL A 125 -1.76 9.03 14.76
C VAL A 125 -0.92 10.25 14.43
N PRO A 126 0.34 10.35 14.89
CA PRO A 126 1.12 11.59 14.91
C PRO A 126 1.45 12.04 13.49
N VAL A 127 0.50 12.66 12.81
CA VAL A 127 0.70 13.22 11.48
C VAL A 127 1.34 14.60 11.62
N ASN A 128 2.29 14.89 10.76
CA ASN A 128 2.86 16.22 10.60
C ASN A 128 2.58 16.79 9.19
N THR A 129 3.13 17.96 8.89
CA THR A 129 2.98 18.59 7.56
C THR A 129 3.47 17.71 6.41
N ALA A 130 4.58 17.00 6.58
CA ALA A 130 5.13 16.12 5.55
C ALA A 130 4.23 14.89 5.33
N ASP A 131 3.72 14.28 6.42
CA ASP A 131 2.76 13.19 6.35
C ASP A 131 1.48 13.61 5.60
N ASN A 132 0.97 14.82 5.85
CA ASN A 132 -0.20 15.33 5.13
C ASN A 132 0.03 15.39 3.62
N TRP A 133 1.15 15.93 3.16
CA TRP A 133 1.46 15.96 1.72
C TRP A 133 1.64 14.56 1.14
N LEU A 134 2.29 13.66 1.88
CA LEU A 134 2.43 12.26 1.48
C LEU A 134 1.05 11.59 1.35
N HIS A 135 0.16 11.77 2.32
CA HIS A 135 -1.20 11.24 2.31
C HIS A 135 -2.02 11.76 1.11
N LEU A 136 -1.91 13.04 0.78
CA LEU A 136 -2.56 13.58 -0.42
C LEU A 136 -2.01 12.93 -1.70
N GLY A 137 -0.68 12.81 -1.81
CA GLY A 137 -0.03 12.15 -2.94
C GLY A 137 -0.46 10.69 -3.10
N LEU A 138 -0.52 9.95 -1.99
CA LEU A 138 -1.02 8.57 -1.95
C LEU A 138 -2.50 8.50 -2.38
N ALA A 139 -3.35 9.37 -1.85
CA ALA A 139 -4.76 9.43 -2.20
C ALA A 139 -4.97 9.62 -3.71
N VAL A 140 -4.33 10.65 -4.28
CA VAL A 140 -4.45 10.99 -5.70
C VAL A 140 -3.93 9.86 -6.58
N THR A 141 -2.75 9.33 -6.29
CA THR A 141 -2.11 8.32 -7.13
C THR A 141 -2.82 6.97 -7.05
N MET A 142 -3.20 6.50 -5.86
CA MET A 142 -3.92 5.24 -5.69
C MET A 142 -5.30 5.29 -6.35
N ILE A 143 -6.10 6.33 -6.12
CA ILE A 143 -7.40 6.50 -6.78
C ILE A 143 -7.21 6.61 -8.30
N GLY A 144 -6.24 7.42 -8.75
CA GLY A 144 -5.91 7.59 -10.16
C GLY A 144 -5.63 6.26 -10.86
N PHE A 145 -4.75 5.43 -10.30
CA PHE A 145 -4.44 4.11 -10.85
C PHE A 145 -5.62 3.14 -10.78
N GLY A 146 -6.37 3.13 -9.67
CA GLY A 146 -7.57 2.30 -9.51
C GLY A 146 -8.67 2.61 -10.53
N LEU A 147 -8.81 3.88 -10.92
CA LEU A 147 -9.75 4.33 -11.95
C LEU A 147 -9.20 4.07 -13.37
N ALA A 148 -7.94 4.40 -13.63
CA ALA A 148 -7.31 4.27 -14.95
C ALA A 148 -7.30 2.81 -15.43
N PHE A 149 -6.85 1.87 -14.59
CA PHE A 149 -6.78 0.46 -14.96
C PHE A 149 -8.11 -0.29 -14.78
N GLY A 150 -9.09 0.29 -14.07
CA GLY A 150 -10.41 -0.29 -13.90
C GLY A 150 -11.30 -0.23 -15.14
N ARG A 151 -11.00 0.64 -16.11
CA ARG A 151 -11.76 0.73 -17.37
C ARG A 151 -11.52 -0.48 -18.28
N GLY A 152 -10.34 -1.08 -18.26
CA GLY A 152 -10.01 -2.25 -19.09
C GLY A 152 -10.69 -3.56 -18.68
N LEU A 153 -11.13 -3.68 -17.42
CA LEU A 153 -11.80 -4.87 -16.90
C LEU A 153 -13.27 -5.01 -17.33
N ARG A 154 -13.87 -3.95 -17.90
CA ARG A 154 -15.26 -3.96 -18.40
C ARG A 154 -15.33 -4.20 -19.91
N SER A 155 -14.19 -4.21 -20.60
CA SER A 155 -14.07 -4.34 -22.05
C SER A 155 -13.54 -5.71 -22.51
N ALA A 156 -13.40 -6.65 -21.59
CA ALA A 156 -13.00 -8.04 -21.83
C ALA A 156 -14.09 -8.97 -21.28
#